data_AF-A0A7V2N4L0-F1
#
_entry.id   AF-A0A7V2N4L0-F1
#
_cell.length_a   1.000
_cell.length_b   1.000
_cell.length_c   1.000
_cell.angle_alpha   90.00
_cell.angle_beta   90.00
_cell.angle_gamma   90.00
#
_symmetry.space_group_name_H-M   'P 1'
#
loop_
_entity.id
_entity.type
_entity.pdbx_description
1 polymer ?
#
loop_
_entity_poly.entity_id
_entity_poly.type
_entity_poly.pdbx_seq_one_letter_code
_entity_poly.pdbx_strand_id
1 'polypeptide(L)'
;LLKKCHPGLDPGSTLNVWCVLCTQSVDSRPPRRVVDFRGNGKKGPFFWPVRFSTDCYGFFAVLVVAPWLQDTFGFTTGVNVWNAGLLLAVMAVPTIISVAEDALSAVGRERREASYGLGATRAETLLKVVMPAARSGIVAAVLLGMMRAIGETMVVWMAAGMAGQIPTPWWDLSQSVRPITATIAQEMGETPQGSPHFYSLFALGLLLLVVTFVLNLVSEHFLSRARGGGVR
;
A
#
# COMPACT_ATOMS: atom_id res chain seq x y z
N LEU A 1 -18.51 17.52 -16.47
CA LEU A 1 -17.87 16.41 -15.74
C LEU A 1 -17.53 15.23 -16.66
N LEU A 2 -18.45 14.74 -17.51
CA LEU A 2 -18.14 13.74 -18.55
C LEU A 2 -17.09 14.18 -19.60
N LYS A 3 -16.94 15.49 -19.88
CA LYS A 3 -15.96 16.02 -20.85
C LYS A 3 -14.48 15.95 -20.41
N LYS A 4 -14.18 15.56 -19.16
CA LYS A 4 -12.78 15.42 -18.69
C LYS A 4 -12.18 14.03 -18.94
N CYS A 5 -13.00 13.03 -19.23
CA CYS A 5 -12.55 11.71 -19.64
C CYS A 5 -12.58 11.63 -21.17
N HIS A 6 -11.55 11.00 -21.75
CA HIS A 6 -11.20 10.99 -23.17
C HIS A 6 -12.42 11.00 -24.13
N PRO A 7 -12.50 11.92 -25.12
CA PRO A 7 -13.68 12.08 -25.99
C PRO A 7 -13.89 10.96 -27.03
N GLY A 8 -13.27 9.79 -26.85
CA GLY A 8 -13.28 8.69 -27.83
C GLY A 8 -13.44 7.28 -27.26
N LEU A 9 -13.79 7.13 -25.97
CA LEU A 9 -14.15 5.81 -25.42
C LEU A 9 -15.67 5.67 -25.38
N ASP A 10 -16.18 4.47 -25.69
CA ASP A 10 -17.61 4.16 -25.61
C ASP A 10 -18.16 4.43 -24.21
N PRO A 11 -19.39 4.98 -24.08
CA PRO A 11 -20.00 5.31 -22.79
C PRO A 11 -20.26 4.09 -21.89
N GLY A 12 -20.18 2.87 -22.44
CA GLY A 12 -20.27 1.60 -21.70
C GLY A 12 -18.92 0.91 -21.42
N SER A 13 -17.79 1.50 -21.84
CA SER A 13 -16.48 0.91 -21.59
C SER A 13 -16.09 1.02 -20.11
N THR A 14 -15.58 -0.06 -19.54
CA THR A 14 -15.14 -0.15 -18.13
C THR A 14 -14.14 0.95 -17.75
N LEU A 15 -13.31 1.41 -18.70
CA LEU A 15 -12.39 2.53 -18.51
C LEU A 15 -13.09 3.89 -18.34
N ASN A 16 -14.19 4.15 -19.06
CA ASN A 16 -14.93 5.41 -18.92
C ASN A 16 -15.69 5.47 -17.59
N VAL A 17 -16.29 4.34 -17.20
CA VAL A 17 -16.95 4.21 -15.89
C VAL A 17 -15.93 4.42 -14.77
N TRP A 18 -14.74 3.81 -14.88
CA TRP A 18 -13.63 3.99 -13.95
C TRP A 18 -13.19 5.46 -13.84
N CYS A 19 -12.99 6.14 -14.98
CA CYS A 19 -12.57 7.54 -15.02
C CYS A 19 -13.61 8.49 -14.39
N VAL A 20 -14.90 8.26 -14.60
CA VAL A 20 -15.99 9.07 -14.03
C VAL A 20 -16.10 8.88 -12.50
N LEU A 21 -16.10 7.64 -12.01
CA LEU A 21 -16.16 7.33 -10.56
C LEU A 21 -14.95 7.88 -9.80
N CYS A 22 -13.75 7.76 -10.37
CA CYS A 22 -12.54 8.31 -9.80
C CYS A 22 -12.55 9.84 -9.71
N THR A 23 -13.11 10.50 -10.73
CA THR A 23 -13.19 11.96 -10.75
C THR A 23 -14.21 12.48 -9.73
N GLN A 24 -15.31 11.76 -9.47
CA GLN A 24 -16.29 12.13 -8.44
C GLN A 24 -15.77 11.95 -7.00
N SER A 25 -15.00 10.88 -6.71
CA SER A 25 -14.42 10.66 -5.37
C SER A 25 -13.35 11.71 -5.01
N VAL A 26 -12.57 12.19 -5.99
CA VAL A 26 -11.53 13.22 -5.79
C VAL A 26 -12.12 14.60 -5.45
N ASP A 27 -13.29 14.95 -5.97
CA ASP A 27 -13.92 16.27 -5.79
C ASP A 27 -14.48 16.48 -4.37
N SER A 28 -14.63 15.40 -3.59
CA SER A 28 -15.19 15.42 -2.23
C SER A 28 -14.17 15.69 -1.12
N ARG A 29 -12.85 15.65 -1.41
CA ARG A 29 -11.81 15.89 -0.41
C ARG A 29 -11.31 17.34 -0.49
N PRO A 30 -11.36 18.15 0.59
CA PRO A 30 -10.76 19.47 0.57
C PRO A 30 -9.26 19.36 0.27
N PRO A 31 -8.66 20.32 -0.44
CA PRO A 31 -7.24 20.27 -0.79
C PRO A 31 -6.41 20.27 0.51
N ARG A 32 -5.88 19.11 0.90
CA ARG A 32 -4.84 19.08 1.93
C ARG A 32 -3.66 19.85 1.38
N ARG A 33 -3.16 20.83 2.16
CA ARG A 33 -1.93 21.57 1.86
C ARG A 33 -0.86 20.59 1.39
N VAL A 34 -0.52 20.69 0.12
CA VAL A 34 0.70 20.10 -0.43
C VAL A 34 1.82 20.67 0.42
N VAL A 35 2.55 19.80 1.12
CA VAL A 35 3.81 20.20 1.74
C VAL A 35 4.74 20.55 0.58
N ASP A 36 4.89 21.85 0.34
CA ASP A 36 5.78 22.39 -0.69
C ASP A 36 7.22 22.24 -0.19
N PHE A 37 7.82 21.08 -0.46
CA PHE A 37 9.26 20.90 -0.38
C PHE A 37 9.91 21.61 -1.56
N ARG A 38 10.09 22.93 -1.42
CA ARG A 38 10.72 23.76 -2.44
C ARG A 38 12.21 23.46 -2.55
N GLY A 39 12.63 22.86 -3.67
CA GLY A 39 14.05 22.73 -4.02
C GLY A 39 14.34 21.79 -5.19
N ASN A 40 14.11 22.26 -6.42
CA ASN A 40 14.59 21.70 -7.70
C ASN A 40 13.73 20.60 -8.40
N GLY A 41 12.60 21.02 -8.96
CA GLY A 41 12.52 21.20 -10.43
C GLY A 41 12.59 20.01 -11.39
N LYS A 42 12.60 18.75 -10.96
CA LYS A 42 12.38 17.61 -11.87
C LYS A 42 11.42 16.59 -11.27
N LYS A 43 10.12 16.82 -11.48
CA LYS A 43 9.10 15.79 -11.25
C LYS A 43 9.27 14.72 -12.33
N GLY A 44 9.93 13.63 -11.98
CA GLY A 44 9.94 12.44 -12.85
C GLY A 44 8.52 11.95 -13.11
N PRO A 45 8.28 11.22 -14.22
CA PRO A 45 6.96 10.70 -14.60
C PRO A 45 6.37 9.71 -13.58
N PHE A 46 7.14 9.31 -12.56
CA PHE A 46 6.76 8.31 -11.56
C PHE A 46 5.88 8.86 -10.41
N PHE A 47 5.63 10.18 -10.36
CA PHE A 47 4.78 10.79 -9.32
C PHE A 47 3.27 10.54 -9.53
N TRP A 48 2.90 9.80 -10.58
CA TRP A 48 1.53 9.67 -11.06
C TRP A 48 0.59 8.68 -10.33
N PRO A 49 1.00 7.76 -9.43
CA PRO A 49 0.04 6.91 -8.71
C PRO A 49 -0.50 7.50 -7.39
N VAL A 50 0.23 8.39 -6.71
CA VAL A 50 -0.06 8.70 -5.28
C VAL A 50 -1.27 9.64 -5.08
N ARG A 51 -1.92 10.10 -6.15
CA ARG A 51 -3.03 11.07 -6.11
C ARG A 51 -4.40 10.50 -6.49
N PHE A 52 -4.48 9.24 -6.89
CA PHE A 52 -5.76 8.57 -7.12
C PHE A 52 -6.38 8.16 -5.77
N SER A 53 -7.70 8.36 -5.60
CA SER A 53 -8.41 7.84 -4.43
C SER A 53 -8.27 6.32 -4.40
N THR A 54 -8.15 5.72 -3.23
CA THR A 54 -7.87 4.29 -3.11
C THR A 54 -9.00 3.41 -3.63
N ASP A 55 -10.23 3.93 -3.62
CA ASP A 55 -11.39 3.36 -4.32
C ASP A 55 -11.09 3.06 -5.80
N CYS A 56 -10.37 3.96 -6.49
CA CYS A 56 -9.99 3.78 -7.89
C CYS A 56 -9.13 2.54 -8.09
N TYR A 57 -8.19 2.31 -7.18
CA TYR A 57 -7.34 1.13 -7.22
C TYR A 57 -8.15 -0.15 -6.99
N GLY A 58 -9.12 -0.12 -6.08
CA GLY A 58 -10.06 -1.23 -5.87
C GLY A 58 -10.88 -1.55 -7.12
N PHE A 59 -11.47 -0.54 -7.77
CA PHE A 59 -12.21 -0.76 -9.02
C PHE A 59 -11.31 -1.24 -10.17
N PHE A 60 -10.11 -0.69 -10.30
CA PHE A 60 -9.14 -1.13 -11.31
C PHE A 60 -8.80 -2.62 -11.14
N ALA A 61 -8.66 -3.07 -9.90
CA ALA A 61 -8.34 -4.46 -9.60
C ALA A 61 -9.45 -5.43 -9.98
N VAL A 62 -10.71 -5.04 -9.80
CA VAL A 62 -11.85 -5.89 -10.18
C VAL A 62 -12.14 -5.82 -11.68
N LEU A 63 -11.97 -4.66 -12.31
CA LEU A 63 -12.35 -4.47 -13.72
C LEU A 63 -11.25 -4.88 -14.71
N VAL A 64 -9.97 -4.77 -14.32
CA VAL A 64 -8.84 -5.00 -15.22
C VAL A 64 -7.98 -6.15 -14.73
N VAL A 65 -7.59 -6.15 -13.45
CA VAL A 65 -6.65 -7.16 -12.94
C VAL A 65 -7.33 -8.52 -12.77
N ALA A 66 -8.56 -8.56 -12.26
CA ALA A 66 -9.31 -9.79 -12.06
C ALA A 66 -9.52 -10.60 -13.37
N PRO A 67 -10.07 -10.03 -14.47
CA PRO A 67 -10.20 -10.77 -15.72
C PRO A 67 -8.85 -11.15 -16.33
N TRP A 68 -7.86 -10.25 -16.27
CA TRP A 68 -6.51 -10.54 -16.75
C TRP A 68 -5.85 -11.73 -16.01
N LEU A 69 -6.08 -11.82 -14.70
CA LEU A 69 -5.56 -12.90 -13.86
C LEU A 69 -6.28 -14.23 -14.15
N GLN A 70 -7.59 -14.18 -14.43
CA GLN A 70 -8.36 -15.36 -14.86
C GLN A 70 -7.88 -15.87 -16.22
N ASP A 71 -7.66 -14.98 -17.18
CA ASP A 71 -7.22 -15.34 -18.54
C ASP A 71 -5.78 -15.89 -18.56
N THR A 72 -4.90 -15.37 -17.69
CA THR A 72 -3.48 -15.75 -17.68
C THR A 72 -3.21 -17.00 -16.84
N PHE A 73 -3.87 -17.12 -15.67
CA PHE A 73 -3.59 -18.19 -14.69
C PHE A 73 -4.71 -19.23 -14.57
N GLY A 74 -5.83 -19.05 -15.28
CA GLY A 74 -6.95 -20.00 -15.27
C GLY A 74 -7.68 -20.09 -13.93
N PHE A 75 -7.62 -19.05 -13.09
CA PHE A 75 -8.30 -19.06 -11.79
C PHE A 75 -9.82 -19.04 -11.96
N THR A 76 -10.54 -19.80 -11.13
CA THR A 76 -12.01 -19.87 -11.15
C THR A 76 -12.66 -18.58 -10.69
N THR A 77 -11.97 -17.81 -9.86
CA THR A 77 -12.45 -16.56 -9.27
C THR A 77 -11.45 -15.45 -9.58
N GLY A 78 -11.91 -14.24 -9.90
CA GLY A 78 -11.04 -13.10 -10.22
C GLY A 78 -10.64 -12.27 -8.99
N VAL A 79 -11.31 -12.51 -7.85
CA VAL A 79 -11.15 -11.77 -6.59
C VAL A 79 -10.50 -12.64 -5.54
N ASN A 80 -9.18 -12.76 -5.61
CA ASN A 80 -8.39 -13.74 -4.84
C ASN A 80 -7.33 -13.05 -3.99
N VAL A 81 -6.69 -13.78 -3.08
CA VAL A 81 -5.55 -13.24 -2.29
C VAL A 81 -4.42 -12.78 -3.19
N TRP A 82 -4.16 -13.48 -4.29
CA TRP A 82 -3.18 -13.06 -5.30
C TRP A 82 -3.49 -11.68 -5.90
N ASN A 83 -4.75 -11.42 -6.25
CA ASN A 83 -5.17 -10.13 -6.80
C ASN A 83 -4.98 -9.02 -5.76
N ALA A 84 -5.45 -9.25 -4.52
CA ALA A 84 -5.27 -8.32 -3.42
C ALA A 84 -3.78 -8.03 -3.12
N GLY A 85 -2.93 -9.06 -3.09
CA GLY A 85 -1.49 -8.92 -2.84
C GLY A 85 -0.76 -8.14 -3.93
N LEU A 86 -1.05 -8.43 -5.20
CA LEU A 86 -0.46 -7.72 -6.34
C LEU A 86 -0.80 -6.22 -6.29
N LEU A 87 -2.05 -5.90 -5.98
CA LEU A 87 -2.52 -4.53 -5.91
C LEU A 87 -1.90 -3.76 -4.74
N LEU A 88 -1.81 -4.38 -3.56
CA LEU A 88 -1.12 -3.81 -2.41
C LEU A 88 0.36 -3.57 -2.71
N ALA A 89 1.02 -4.49 -3.42
CA ALA A 89 2.41 -4.32 -3.82
C ALA A 89 2.60 -3.10 -4.73
N VAL A 90 1.78 -2.97 -5.79
CA VAL A 90 1.83 -1.83 -6.71
C VAL A 90 1.60 -0.50 -5.97
N MET A 91 0.73 -0.47 -4.97
CA MET A 91 0.46 0.72 -4.17
C MET A 91 1.57 1.03 -3.13
N ALA A 92 2.16 0.01 -2.52
CA ALA A 92 3.19 0.19 -1.50
C ALA A 92 4.51 0.69 -2.10
N VAL A 93 4.88 0.21 -3.29
CA VAL A 93 6.14 0.55 -3.98
C VAL A 93 6.43 2.06 -4.05
N PRO A 94 5.54 2.93 -4.57
CA PRO A 94 5.84 4.37 -4.65
C PRO A 94 6.04 5.01 -3.27
N THR A 95 5.31 4.55 -2.25
CA THR A 95 5.47 5.04 -0.87
C THR A 95 6.84 4.66 -0.33
N ILE A 96 7.25 3.41 -0.52
CA ILE A 96 8.54 2.90 -0.04
C ILE A 96 9.69 3.64 -0.75
N ILE A 97 9.60 3.84 -2.07
CA ILE A 97 10.64 4.53 -2.85
C ILE A 97 10.83 5.97 -2.36
N SER A 98 9.74 6.74 -2.19
CA SER A 98 9.86 8.13 -1.72
C SER A 98 10.50 8.23 -0.34
N VAL A 99 10.09 7.38 0.61
CA VAL A 99 10.65 7.41 1.97
C VAL A 99 12.09 6.89 1.99
N ALA A 100 12.44 5.92 1.13
CA ALA A 100 13.80 5.45 0.99
C ALA A 100 14.72 6.52 0.36
N GLU A 101 14.23 7.31 -0.60
CA GLU A 101 14.97 8.42 -1.19
C GLU A 101 15.27 9.52 -0.16
N ASP A 102 14.31 9.82 0.72
CA ASP A 102 14.51 10.74 1.84
C ASP A 102 15.59 10.21 2.80
N ALA A 103 15.57 8.91 3.11
CA ALA A 103 16.58 8.27 3.96
C ALA A 103 17.98 8.29 3.34
N LEU A 104 18.11 8.07 2.03
CA LEU A 104 19.39 8.11 1.31
C LEU A 104 19.94 9.54 1.20
N SER A 105 19.06 10.52 1.07
CA SER A 105 19.40 11.95 0.99
C SER A 105 19.79 12.53 2.34
N ALA A 106 19.31 11.94 3.45
CA ALA A 106 19.74 12.29 4.81
C ALA A 106 21.20 11.92 5.10
N VAL A 107 21.83 11.04 4.31
CA VAL A 107 23.27 10.75 4.43
C VAL A 107 24.06 11.96 3.94
N GLY A 108 24.68 12.67 4.89
CA GLY A 108 25.42 13.91 4.64
C GLY A 108 26.47 13.82 3.52
N ARG A 109 26.67 14.93 2.82
CA ARG A 109 27.62 15.05 1.70
C ARG A 109 29.06 14.73 2.11
N GLU A 110 29.43 15.05 3.34
CA GLU A 110 30.76 14.78 3.92
C GLU A 110 31.19 13.32 3.76
N ARG A 111 30.30 12.35 4.04
CA ARG A 111 30.62 10.91 3.88
C ARG A 111 30.85 10.52 2.42
N ARG A 112 30.16 11.18 1.48
CA ARG A 112 30.35 10.96 0.04
C ARG A 112 31.68 11.56 -0.42
N GLU A 113 31.99 12.77 0.02
CA GLU A 113 33.23 13.49 -0.32
C GLU A 113 34.47 12.79 0.26
N ALA A 114 34.41 12.27 1.49
CA ALA A 114 35.47 11.46 2.08
C ALA A 114 35.74 10.18 1.27
N SER A 115 34.69 9.53 0.76
CA SER A 115 34.83 8.33 -0.09
C SER A 115 35.47 8.67 -1.44
N TYR A 116 35.09 9.80 -2.06
CA TYR A 116 35.72 10.27 -3.30
C TYR A 116 37.19 10.65 -3.09
N GLY A 117 37.55 11.20 -1.92
CA GLY A 117 38.93 11.49 -1.54
C GLY A 117 39.82 10.25 -1.41
N LEU A 118 39.23 9.09 -1.10
CA LEU A 118 39.91 7.79 -1.08
C LEU A 118 40.01 7.13 -2.47
N GLY A 119 39.59 7.82 -3.54
CA GLY A 119 39.60 7.30 -4.91
C GLY A 119 38.45 6.34 -5.23
N ALA A 120 37.41 6.27 -4.39
CA ALA A 120 36.27 5.37 -4.63
C ALA A 120 35.40 5.84 -5.80
N THR A 121 34.92 4.89 -6.60
CA THR A 121 33.98 5.19 -7.69
C THR A 121 32.58 5.54 -7.16
N ARG A 122 31.74 6.21 -7.97
CA ARG A 122 30.35 6.54 -7.58
C ARG A 122 29.53 5.32 -7.16
N ALA A 123 29.70 4.19 -7.85
CA ALA A 123 29.01 2.95 -7.54
C ALA A 123 29.47 2.36 -6.20
N GLU A 124 30.78 2.40 -5.93
CA GLU A 124 31.32 1.92 -4.66
C GLU A 124 30.91 2.80 -3.48
N THR A 125 30.94 4.12 -3.62
CA THR A 125 30.46 5.04 -2.58
C THR A 125 28.98 4.78 -2.26
N LEU A 126 28.15 4.51 -3.27
CA LEU A 126 26.74 4.20 -3.06
C LEU A 126 26.57 2.87 -2.30
N LEU A 127 27.22 1.81 -2.75
CA LEU A 127 27.02 0.45 -2.21
C LEU A 127 27.73 0.23 -0.86
N LYS A 128 28.95 0.72 -0.70
CA LYS A 128 29.79 0.46 0.49
C LYS A 128 29.65 1.50 1.59
N VAL A 129 29.16 2.72 1.28
CA VAL A 129 29.10 3.81 2.27
C VAL A 129 27.68 4.30 2.48
N VAL A 130 26.97 4.68 1.41
CA VAL A 130 25.63 5.28 1.53
C VAL A 130 24.56 4.24 1.91
N MET A 131 24.51 3.10 1.22
CA MET A 131 23.56 2.01 1.50
C MET A 131 23.63 1.49 2.95
N PRO A 132 24.81 1.13 3.51
CA PRO A 132 24.88 0.68 4.89
C PRO A 132 24.62 1.81 5.90
N ALA A 133 24.98 3.06 5.59
CA ALA A 133 24.66 4.20 6.45
C ALA A 133 23.14 4.49 6.49
N ALA A 134 22.43 4.28 5.39
CA ALA A 134 20.98 4.51 5.27
C ALA A 134 20.13 3.29 5.64
N ARG A 135 20.73 2.15 6.01
CA ARG A 135 20.02 0.87 6.23
C ARG A 135 18.83 0.98 7.18
N SER A 136 18.97 1.73 8.28
CA SER A 136 17.89 1.89 9.27
C SER A 136 16.73 2.73 8.72
N GLY A 137 17.03 3.67 7.82
CA GLY A 137 16.00 4.47 7.13
C GLY A 137 15.28 3.66 6.05
N ILE A 138 15.98 2.79 5.32
CA ILE A 138 15.37 1.89 4.33
C ILE A 138 14.42 0.90 5.02
N VAL A 139 14.84 0.31 6.16
CA VAL A 139 13.96 -0.57 6.94
C VAL A 139 12.71 0.17 7.43
N ALA A 140 12.86 1.41 7.91
CA ALA A 140 11.72 2.25 8.30
C ALA A 140 10.80 2.57 7.11
N ALA A 141 11.35 2.83 5.91
CA ALA A 141 10.59 3.08 4.68
C ALA A 141 9.71 1.88 4.30
N VAL A 142 10.26 0.67 4.36
CA VAL A 142 9.52 -0.57 4.06
C VAL A 142 8.39 -0.80 5.07
N LEU A 143 8.68 -0.64 6.36
CA LEU A 143 7.67 -0.79 7.42
C LEU A 143 6.54 0.23 7.28
N LEU A 144 6.87 1.50 7.02
CA LEU A 144 5.88 2.56 6.83
C LEU A 144 5.02 2.32 5.58
N GLY A 145 5.63 1.83 4.48
CA GLY A 145 4.93 1.44 3.27
C GLY A 145 3.94 0.29 3.50
N MET A 146 4.34 -0.74 4.27
CA MET A 146 3.45 -1.84 4.63
C MET A 146 2.28 -1.37 5.51
N MET A 147 2.54 -0.52 6.51
CA MET A 147 1.46 0.05 7.35
C MET A 147 0.46 0.85 6.53
N ARG A 148 0.95 1.62 5.54
CA ARG A 148 0.07 2.34 4.62
C ARG A 148 -0.80 1.38 3.82
N ALA A 149 -0.21 0.33 3.27
CA ALA A 149 -0.94 -0.67 2.48
C ALA A 149 -2.02 -1.39 3.30
N ILE A 150 -1.72 -1.75 4.56
CA ILE A 150 -2.69 -2.37 5.50
C ILE A 150 -3.86 -1.43 5.80
N GLY A 151 -3.58 -0.12 5.89
CA GLY A 151 -4.60 0.90 6.15
C GLY A 151 -5.59 1.12 5.01
N GLU A 152 -5.30 0.62 3.81
CA GLU A 152 -6.15 0.74 2.62
C GLU A 152 -7.13 -0.45 2.57
N THR A 153 -7.97 -0.56 3.59
CA THR A 153 -8.85 -1.71 3.82
C THR A 153 -9.95 -1.84 2.78
N MET A 154 -10.35 -0.73 2.15
CA MET A 154 -11.36 -0.73 1.08
C MET A 154 -10.83 -1.39 -0.21
N VAL A 155 -9.55 -1.19 -0.51
CA VAL A 155 -8.89 -1.80 -1.68
C VAL A 155 -8.87 -3.32 -1.52
N VAL A 156 -8.47 -3.79 -0.33
CA VAL A 156 -8.43 -5.23 -0.01
C VAL A 156 -9.83 -5.83 0.01
N TRP A 157 -10.82 -5.10 0.55
CA TRP A 157 -12.21 -5.53 0.54
C TRP A 157 -12.69 -5.83 -0.88
N MET A 158 -12.48 -4.90 -1.82
CA MET A 158 -12.92 -5.09 -3.21
C MET A 158 -12.11 -6.19 -3.94
N ALA A 159 -10.81 -6.28 -3.70
CA ALA A 159 -9.94 -7.23 -4.41
C ALA A 159 -10.04 -8.68 -3.89
N ALA A 160 -10.37 -8.88 -2.61
CA ALA A 160 -10.43 -10.20 -1.97
C ALA A 160 -11.80 -10.91 -2.07
N GLY A 161 -12.84 -10.20 -2.51
CA GLY A 161 -14.14 -10.80 -2.87
C GLY A 161 -15.08 -11.14 -1.72
N MET A 162 -14.66 -10.98 -0.46
CA MET A 162 -15.49 -11.23 0.75
C MET A 162 -16.09 -12.62 0.88
N ALA A 163 -15.54 -13.63 0.20
CA ALA A 163 -16.06 -14.98 0.34
C ALA A 163 -15.77 -15.51 1.75
N GLY A 164 -16.81 -15.97 2.46
CA GLY A 164 -16.71 -16.64 3.75
C GLY A 164 -16.21 -18.09 3.66
N GLN A 165 -15.45 -18.44 2.63
CA GLN A 165 -14.91 -19.79 2.46
C GLN A 165 -13.48 -19.81 3.00
N ILE A 166 -13.18 -20.79 3.84
CA ILE A 166 -11.82 -21.04 4.29
C ILE A 166 -11.14 -21.83 3.18
N PRO A 167 -10.05 -21.34 2.56
CA PRO A 167 -9.34 -22.08 1.55
C PRO A 167 -8.88 -23.44 2.10
N THR A 168 -9.33 -24.51 1.45
CA THR A 168 -8.88 -25.87 1.69
C THR A 168 -8.17 -26.36 0.43
N PRO A 169 -6.83 -26.47 0.38
CA PRO A 169 -5.82 -26.36 1.46
C PRO A 169 -5.46 -24.93 1.87
N TRP A 170 -4.88 -24.76 3.07
CA TRP A 170 -4.61 -23.44 3.67
C TRP A 170 -3.61 -22.55 2.90
N TRP A 171 -2.84 -23.13 1.98
CA TRP A 171 -1.90 -22.41 1.12
C TRP A 171 -2.50 -22.03 -0.24
N ASP A 172 -3.76 -22.37 -0.52
CA ASP A 172 -4.39 -22.00 -1.78
C ASP A 172 -4.81 -20.53 -1.79
N LEU A 173 -3.91 -19.69 -2.29
CA LEU A 173 -4.08 -18.25 -2.47
C LEU A 173 -4.98 -17.88 -3.67
N SER A 174 -5.43 -18.87 -4.44
CA SER A 174 -6.36 -18.67 -5.56
C SER A 174 -7.82 -18.53 -5.12
N GLN A 175 -8.11 -18.80 -3.85
CA GLN A 175 -9.44 -18.64 -3.28
C GLN A 175 -9.67 -17.20 -2.80
N SER A 176 -10.94 -16.81 -2.78
CA SER A 176 -11.39 -15.55 -2.18
C SER A 176 -11.37 -15.66 -0.66
N VAL A 177 -11.07 -14.57 0.04
CA VAL A 177 -10.92 -14.56 1.50
C VAL A 177 -11.65 -13.37 2.09
N ARG A 178 -12.12 -13.50 3.33
CA ARG A 178 -12.81 -12.44 4.06
C ARG A 178 -11.89 -11.76 5.08
N PRO A 179 -11.37 -10.55 4.79
CA PRO A 179 -10.66 -9.74 5.79
C PRO A 179 -11.47 -9.51 7.07
N ILE A 180 -10.79 -9.59 8.22
CA ILE A 180 -11.40 -9.35 9.54
C ILE A 180 -11.88 -7.89 9.65
N THR A 181 -11.08 -6.94 9.17
CA THR A 181 -11.40 -5.50 9.17
C THR A 181 -12.68 -5.18 8.40
N ALA A 182 -12.86 -5.79 7.23
CA ALA A 182 -14.06 -5.61 6.42
C ALA A 182 -15.29 -6.30 7.03
N THR A 183 -15.10 -7.47 7.67
CA THR A 183 -16.19 -8.14 8.40
C THR A 183 -16.73 -7.24 9.53
N ILE A 184 -15.86 -6.61 10.32
CA ILE A 184 -16.29 -5.69 11.39
C ILE A 184 -16.98 -4.46 10.79
N ALA A 185 -16.43 -3.88 9.73
CA ALA A 185 -17.01 -2.68 9.12
C ALA A 185 -18.42 -2.90 8.57
N GLN A 186 -18.68 -4.07 7.97
CA GLN A 186 -19.97 -4.41 7.38
C GLN A 186 -20.98 -4.87 8.44
N GLU A 187 -20.62 -5.87 9.24
CA GLU A 187 -21.57 -6.60 10.09
C GLU A 187 -21.94 -5.81 11.37
N MET A 188 -21.08 -4.88 11.81
CA MET A 188 -21.32 -4.10 13.03
C MET A 188 -22.48 -3.10 12.87
N GLY A 189 -22.74 -2.66 11.64
CA GLY A 189 -23.90 -1.79 11.34
C GLY A 189 -25.22 -2.55 11.24
N GLU A 190 -25.18 -3.86 10.96
CA GLU A 190 -26.37 -4.67 10.69
C GLU A 190 -26.83 -5.51 11.89
N THR A 191 -25.96 -5.73 12.88
CA THR A 191 -26.23 -6.62 14.02
C THR A 191 -26.96 -5.91 15.18
N PRO A 192 -28.07 -6.47 15.72
CA PRO A 192 -28.74 -5.94 16.90
C PRO A 192 -27.85 -5.94 18.16
N GLN A 193 -27.93 -4.86 18.93
CA GLN A 193 -27.19 -4.70 20.20
C GLN A 193 -27.65 -5.77 21.22
N GLY A 194 -26.68 -6.44 21.86
CA GLY A 194 -26.94 -7.48 22.88
C GLY A 194 -27.07 -8.91 22.35
N SER A 195 -26.96 -9.14 21.03
CA SER A 195 -26.92 -10.49 20.45
C SER A 195 -25.54 -11.17 20.66
N PRO A 196 -25.47 -12.52 20.68
CA PRO A 196 -24.19 -13.25 20.75
C PRO A 196 -23.26 -12.93 19.57
N HIS A 197 -23.84 -12.57 18.41
CA HIS A 197 -23.07 -12.13 17.24
C HIS A 197 -22.35 -10.81 17.52
N PHE A 198 -23.02 -9.83 18.14
CA PHE A 198 -22.44 -8.54 18.49
C PHE A 198 -21.18 -8.66 19.37
N TYR A 199 -21.23 -9.52 20.40
CA TYR A 199 -20.06 -9.78 21.25
C TYR A 199 -18.89 -10.42 20.50
N SER A 200 -19.19 -11.25 19.49
CA SER A 200 -18.17 -11.89 18.65
C SER A 200 -17.44 -10.87 17.77
N LEU A 201 -18.14 -9.89 17.21
CA LEU A 201 -17.53 -8.79 16.44
C LEU A 201 -16.64 -7.91 17.32
N PHE A 202 -17.07 -7.64 18.55
CA PHE A 202 -16.27 -6.88 19.50
C PHE A 202 -14.98 -7.64 19.89
N ALA A 203 -15.06 -8.96 20.07
CA ALA A 203 -13.90 -9.81 20.31
C ALA A 203 -12.92 -9.79 19.11
N LEU A 204 -13.43 -9.81 17.86
CA LEU A 204 -12.59 -9.64 16.66
C LEU A 204 -11.90 -8.28 16.61
N GLY A 205 -12.58 -7.21 17.01
CA GLY A 205 -11.98 -5.87 17.13
C GLY A 205 -10.87 -5.81 18.18
N LEU A 206 -11.10 -6.42 19.35
CA LEU A 206 -10.09 -6.55 20.39
C LEU A 206 -8.88 -7.38 19.92
N LEU A 207 -9.13 -8.46 19.19
CA LEU A 207 -8.07 -9.28 18.59
C LEU A 207 -7.21 -8.48 17.61
N LEU A 208 -7.82 -7.70 16.72
CA LEU A 208 -7.11 -6.81 15.80
C LEU A 208 -6.26 -5.77 16.53
N LEU A 209 -6.79 -5.22 17.63
CA LEU A 209 -6.05 -4.29 18.47
C LEU A 209 -4.81 -4.95 19.08
N VAL A 210 -4.96 -6.14 19.66
CA VAL A 210 -3.86 -6.91 20.26
C VAL A 210 -2.79 -7.25 19.21
N VAL A 211 -3.21 -7.74 18.04
CA VAL A 211 -2.28 -8.06 16.93
C VAL A 211 -1.52 -6.82 16.49
N THR A 212 -2.23 -5.69 16.29
CA THR A 212 -1.60 -4.43 15.88
C THR A 212 -0.64 -3.91 16.96
N PHE A 213 -1.01 -4.01 18.23
CA PHE A 213 -0.16 -3.62 19.35
C PHE A 213 1.14 -4.46 19.38
N VAL A 214 1.04 -5.78 19.25
CA VAL A 214 2.21 -6.68 19.19
C VAL A 214 3.09 -6.36 18.00
N LEU A 215 2.52 -6.16 16.80
CA LEU A 215 3.29 -5.80 15.60
C LEU A 215 4.01 -4.46 15.74
N ASN A 216 3.38 -3.46 16.35
CA ASN A 216 4.03 -2.19 16.62
C ASN A 216 5.18 -2.32 17.63
N LEU A 217 4.98 -3.08 18.72
CA LEU A 217 6.05 -3.35 19.69
C LEU A 217 7.24 -4.09 19.06
N VAL A 218 6.98 -5.12 18.25
CA VAL A 218 8.03 -5.85 17.53
C VAL A 218 8.76 -4.93 16.56
N SER A 219 8.03 -4.10 15.83
CA SER A 219 8.62 -3.13 14.90
C SER A 219 9.56 -2.18 15.63
N GLU A 220 9.12 -1.58 16.73
CA GLU A 220 9.94 -0.67 17.53
C GLU A 220 11.19 -1.37 18.10
N HIS A 221 11.04 -2.61 18.56
CA HIS A 221 12.17 -3.42 19.05
C HIS A 221 13.20 -3.74 17.95
N PHE A 222 12.77 -4.01 16.72
CA PHE A 222 13.67 -4.22 15.59
C PHE A 222 14.36 -2.92 15.16
N LEU A 223 13.64 -1.80 15.12
CA LEU A 223 14.22 -0.49 14.79
C LEU A 223 15.22 0.00 15.83
N SER A 224 14.95 -0.22 17.12
CA SER A 224 15.86 0.20 18.20
C SER A 224 17.22 -0.51 18.09
N ARG A 225 17.23 -1.79 17.72
CA ARG A 225 18.46 -2.55 17.45
C ARG A 225 19.18 -2.10 16.18
N ALA A 226 18.43 -1.74 15.14
CA ALA A 226 19.03 -1.21 13.90
C ALA A 226 19.74 0.15 14.11
N ARG A 227 19.24 0.99 15.04
CA ARG A 227 19.89 2.24 15.45
C ARG A 227 21.16 2.03 16.31
N GLY A 228 21.17 1.00 17.15
CA GLY A 228 22.30 0.71 18.05
C GLY A 228 23.61 0.31 17.37
N GLY A 229 23.58 -0.08 16.09
CA GLY A 229 24.77 -0.50 15.34
C GLY A 229 25.43 0.58 14.47
N GLY A 230 25.04 1.85 14.56
CA GLY A 230 25.43 2.90 13.60
C GLY A 230 26.07 4.17 14.18
N VAL A 231 26.34 4.22 15.49
CA VAL A 231 27.04 5.35 16.12
C VAL A 231 28.20 4.82 16.94
N ARG A 232 29.36 4.67 16.29
CA ARG A 232 30.71 4.86 16.82
C ARG A 232 31.62 5.19 15.65
#